data_AF-A0A540VNC2-F1
#
_entry.id   AF-A0A540VNC2-F1
#
_cell.length_a   1.000
_cell.length_b   1.000
_cell.length_c   1.000
_cell.angle_alpha   90.00
_cell.angle_beta   90.00
_cell.angle_gamma   90.00
#
_symmetry.space_group_name_H-M   'P 1'
#
loop_
_entity.id
_entity.type
_entity.pdbx_description
1 polymer ?
#
loop_
_entity_poly.entity_id
_entity_poly.type
_entity_poly.pdbx_seq_one_letter_code
_entity_poly.pdbx_strand_id
1 'polypeptide(L)' 'MNEQMEKRNGFTLGEAVKLPCVDAVFEVVDLSDPSIVKIRAPNGRIISAGWRILSRVPTRGAA' A
#
# COMPACT_ATOMS: atom_id res chain seq x y z
N MET A 1 12.86 -7.00 -20.04
CA MET A 1 11.98 -6.07 -19.30
C MET A 1 11.81 -6.69 -17.94
N ASN A 2 12.70 -6.35 -17.00
CA ASN A 2 12.77 -7.05 -15.71
C ASN A 2 11.69 -6.49 -14.80
N GLU A 3 10.67 -7.29 -14.54
CA GLU A 3 9.67 -7.10 -13.49
C GLU A 3 10.33 -7.17 -12.11
N GLN A 4 11.16 -6.16 -11.78
CA GLN A 4 11.47 -5.90 -10.38
C GLN A 4 10.14 -5.52 -9.74
N MET A 5 9.53 -6.44 -9.00
CA MET A 5 8.49 -6.09 -8.04
C MET A 5 9.07 -4.96 -7.18
N GLU A 6 8.63 -3.73 -7.45
CA GLU A 6 9.17 -2.51 -6.87
C GLU A 6 8.86 -2.51 -5.38
N LYS A 7 9.71 -3.19 -4.60
CA LYS A 7 9.59 -3.25 -3.15
C LYS A 7 10.30 -2.03 -2.59
N ARG A 8 9.53 -1.11 -2.02
CA ARG A 8 10.08 0.12 -1.43
C ARG A 8 9.47 0.37 -0.07
N ASN A 9 10.31 0.76 0.90
CA ASN A 9 9.92 1.01 2.28
C ASN A 9 9.20 -0.19 2.96
N GLY A 10 9.47 -1.41 2.48
CA GLY A 10 8.84 -2.63 2.98
C GLY A 10 7.46 -2.94 2.40
N PHE A 11 6.96 -2.12 1.47
CA PHE A 11 5.70 -2.31 0.76
C PHE A 11 5.95 -2.82 -0.67
N THR A 12 4.94 -3.47 -1.23
CA THR A 12 4.92 -3.97 -2.61
C THR A 12 3.66 -3.46 -3.30
N LEU A 13 3.71 -3.22 -4.61
CA LEU A 13 2.52 -2.96 -5.41
C LEU A 13 1.51 -4.10 -5.26
N GLY A 14 0.23 -3.78 -5.11
CA GLY A 14 -0.86 -4.71 -4.82
C GLY A 14 -0.98 -5.11 -3.34
N GLU A 15 -0.07 -4.68 -2.46
CA GLU A 15 -0.15 -5.00 -1.04
C GLU A 15 -1.33 -4.28 -0.35
N ALA A 16 -2.02 -5.00 0.55
CA ALA A 16 -3.08 -4.45 1.38
C ALA A 16 -2.53 -3.72 2.61
N VAL A 17 -2.92 -2.46 2.77
CA VAL A 17 -2.48 -1.58 3.87
C VAL A 17 -3.67 -0.90 4.53
N LYS A 18 -3.47 -0.43 5.76
CA LYS A 18 -4.46 0.34 6.54
C LYS A 18 -3.86 1.66 7.01
N LEU A 19 -4.71 2.67 7.08
CA LEU A 19 -4.42 3.94 7.74
C LEU A 19 -4.94 3.89 9.19
N PRO A 20 -4.25 4.49 10.17
CA PRO A 20 -4.66 4.46 11.57
C PRO A 20 -5.98 5.18 11.82
N CYS A 21 -6.30 6.18 10.99
CA CYS A 21 -7.49 7.01 11.14
C CYS A 21 -8.69 6.55 10.29
N VAL A 22 -8.53 5.48 9.50
CA VAL A 22 -9.58 5.02 8.57
C VAL A 22 -9.73 3.51 8.68
N ASP A 23 -10.92 3.05 9.08
CA ASP A 23 -11.23 1.63 9.06
C ASP A 23 -11.60 1.14 7.65
N ALA A 24 -10.63 1.20 6.75
CA ALA A 24 -10.73 0.69 5.39
C ALA A 24 -9.39 0.08 4.98
N VAL A 25 -9.45 -0.99 4.19
CA VAL A 25 -8.26 -1.58 3.56
C VAL A 25 -8.01 -0.88 2.24
N PHE A 26 -6.76 -0.53 1.99
CA PHE A 26 -6.31 0.12 0.76
C PHE A 26 -5.30 -0.79 0.06
N GLU A 27 -5.20 -0.66 -1.26
CA GLU A 27 -4.21 -1.37 -2.08
C GLU A 27 -3.07 -0.42 -2.44
N VAL A 28 -1.82 -0.83 -2.30
CA VAL A 28 -0.67 -0.05 -2.77
C VAL A 28 -0.61 -0.07 -4.30
N VAL A 29 -0.57 1.10 -4.93
CA VAL A 29 -0.63 1.22 -6.41
C VAL A 29 0.53 1.98 -7.04
N ASP A 30 1.32 2.70 -6.24
CA ASP A 30 2.53 3.39 -6.71
C ASP A 30 3.53 3.60 -5.57
N LEU A 31 4.82 3.38 -5.88
CA LEU A 31 5.96 3.48 -4.97
C LEU A 31 7.11 4.32 -5.57
N SER A 32 6.82 5.08 -6.64
CA SER A 32 7.80 5.91 -7.36
C SER A 32 8.47 6.96 -6.48
N ASP A 33 7.77 7.48 -5.47
CA ASP A 33 8.32 8.46 -4.52
C ASP A 33 8.86 7.77 -3.24
N PRO A 34 10.07 8.14 -2.75
CA PRO A 34 10.64 7.54 -1.54
C PRO A 34 9.93 7.91 -0.23
N SER A 35 9.21 9.03 -0.21
CA SER A 35 8.59 9.62 0.99
C SER A 35 7.11 9.29 1.10
N ILE A 36 6.43 9.05 -0.02
CA ILE A 36 5.00 8.73 -0.07
C ILE A 36 4.70 7.43 -0.80
N VAL A 37 3.59 6.80 -0.43
CA VAL A 37 3.01 5.63 -1.11
C VAL A 37 1.64 6.03 -1.62
N LYS A 38 1.32 5.76 -2.88
CA LYS A 38 -0.05 5.92 -3.35
C LYS A 38 -0.82 4.64 -3.10
N ILE A 39 -1.99 4.80 -2.52
CA ILE A 39 -2.88 3.71 -2.17
C ILE A 39 -4.26 3.96 -2.78
N ARG A 40 -4.93 2.90 -3.22
CA ARG A 40 -6.27 2.94 -3.77
C ARG A 40 -7.27 2.51 -2.70
N ALA A 41 -8.23 3.38 -2.45
CA ALA A 41 -9.36 3.12 -1.57
C ALA A 41 -10.38 2.17 -2.24
N PRO A 42 -11.25 1.50 -1.48
CA PRO A 42 -12.24 0.55 -2.02
C PRO A 42 -13.29 1.24 -2.92
N ASN A 43 -13.46 2.55 -2.81
CA ASN A 43 -14.29 3.36 -3.72
C ASN A 43 -13.57 3.74 -5.04
N GLY A 44 -12.38 3.19 -5.30
CA GLY A 44 -11.58 3.46 -6.49
C GLY A 44 -10.73 4.74 -6.44
N ARG A 45 -10.86 5.58 -5.40
CA ARG A 45 -10.07 6.81 -5.28
C ARG A 45 -8.62 6.51 -4.91
N ILE A 46 -7.68 7.24 -5.50
CA ILE A 46 -6.25 7.13 -5.18
C ILE A 46 -5.87 8.27 -4.25
N ILE A 47 -5.18 7.94 -3.16
CA ILE A 47 -4.67 8.91 -2.18
C ILE A 47 -3.18 8.67 -1.94
N SER A 48 -2.46 9.74 -1.58
CA SER A 48 -1.05 9.66 -1.21
C SER A 48 -0.92 9.67 0.31
N ALA A 49 -0.19 8.70 0.86
CA ALA A 49 0.03 8.58 2.30
C ALA A 49 1.53 8.42 2.59
N GLY A 50 1.99 8.98 3.72
CA GLY A 50 3.35 8.73 4.18
C GLY A 50 3.52 7.25 4.55
N TRP A 51 4.58 6.61 4.09
CA TRP A 51 4.79 5.17 4.34
C TRP A 51 4.85 4.82 5.84
N ARG A 52 5.32 5.75 6.68
CA ARG A 52 5.46 5.56 8.14
C ARG A 52 4.11 5.46 8.87
N ILE A 53 3.04 6.02 8.30
CA ILE A 53 1.71 5.93 8.91
C ILE A 53 0.94 4.69 8.43
N LEU A 54 1.43 3.99 7.40
CA LEU A 54 0.77 2.82 6.85
C LEU A 54 1.09 1.59 7.69
N SER A 55 0.05 0.87 8.08
CA SER A 55 0.18 -0.45 8.70
C SER A 55 -0.11 -1.51 7.64
N ARG A 56 0.77 -2.51 7.55
CA ARG A 56 0.55 -3.66 6.67
C ARG A 56 -0.59 -4.48 7.24
N VAL A 57 -1.58 -4.80 6.40
CA VAL A 57 -2.58 -5.78 6.79
C VAL A 57 -1.94 -7.14 6.57
N PRO A 58 -1.75 -7.96 7.61
CA PRO A 58 -1.33 -9.33 7.38
C PRO A 58 -2.40 -9.97 6.51
N THR A 59 -2.05 -10.36 5.30
CA THR A 59 -2.84 -11.31 4.53
C THR A 59 -2.81 -12.59 5.33
N ARG A 60 -3.77 -12.72 6.26
CA ARG A 60 -3.98 -13.95 7.02
C ARG A 60 -4.17 -15.00 5.94
N GLY A 61 -3.20 -15.91 5.83
CA GLY A 61 -3.25 -16.99 4.87
C GLY A 61 -4.63 -17.60 4.91
N ALA A 62 -5.23 -17.77 3.74
CA ALA A 62 -6.21 -18.82 3.56
C ALA A 62 -5.54 -20.09 4.11
N ALA A 63 -5.97 -20.49 5.30
CA ALA A 63 -5.67 -21.78 5.90
C ALA A 63 -6.65 -22.81 5.33
#